data_AF-A0A7H9DS52-F1
#
_entry.id   AF-A0A7H9DS52-F1
#
_cell.length_a   1.000
_cell.length_b   1.000
_cell.length_c   1.000
_cell.angle_alpha   90.00
_cell.angle_beta   90.00
_cell.angle_gamma   90.00
#
_symmetry.space_group_name_H-M   'P 1'
#
loop_
_entity.id
_entity.type
_entity.pdbx_description
1 polymer ?
#
loop_
_entity_poly.entity_id
_entity_poly.type
_entity_poly.pdbx_seq_one_letter_code
_entity_poly.pdbx_strand_id
1 'polypeptide(L)' 'MSELKFKTNINCDSCIKSVKPFLDEAVGKDNWKVDTSDERKVLTVTTTEDEEEVVEAVTDAGFKIQKLEE' A
#
# COMPACT_ATOMS: atom_id res chain seq x y z
N MET A 1 -0.26 15.54 6.67
CA MET A 1 0.19 14.25 6.15
C MET A 1 0.27 13.29 7.31
N SER A 2 -0.41 12.17 7.16
CA SER A 2 -0.45 11.09 8.13
C SER A 2 0.31 9.90 7.54
N GLU A 3 0.99 9.15 8.39
CA GLU A 3 1.61 7.88 8.01
C GLU A 3 0.64 6.75 8.36
N LEU A 4 0.20 6.02 7.34
CA LEU A 4 -0.68 4.86 7.47
C LEU A 4 0.12 3.59 7.19
N LYS A 5 -0.12 2.55 7.99
CA LYS A 5 0.53 1.24 7.83
C LYS A 5 -0.51 0.17 7.61
N PHE A 6 -0.24 -0.67 6.63
CA PHE A 6 -1.12 -1.74 6.23
C PHE A 6 -0.37 -3.05 6.08
N LYS A 7 -1.01 -4.14 6.48
CA LYS A 7 -0.59 -5.49 6.15
C LYS A 7 -1.07 -5.81 4.76
N THR A 8 -0.20 -6.33 3.90
CA THR A 8 -0.58 -6.72 2.54
C THR A 8 -0.17 -8.15 2.22
N ASN A 9 -0.53 -8.64 1.03
CA ASN A 9 0.04 -9.87 0.47
C ASN A 9 1.01 -9.60 -0.70
N ILE A 10 1.50 -8.36 -0.86
CA ILE A 10 2.43 -7.97 -1.93
C ILE A 10 3.83 -8.45 -1.54
N ASN A 11 4.33 -9.49 -2.21
CA ASN A 11 5.58 -10.17 -1.79
C ASN A 11 6.60 -10.41 -2.92
N CYS A 12 6.37 -9.87 -4.12
CA CYS A 12 7.25 -10.04 -5.28
C CYS A 12 7.43 -8.72 -6.03
N ASP A 13 8.58 -8.50 -6.66
CA ASP A 13 8.86 -7.30 -7.47
C ASP A 13 7.83 -7.06 -8.58
N SER A 14 7.34 -8.13 -9.21
CA SER A 14 6.28 -8.03 -10.22
C SER A 14 4.95 -7.54 -9.63
N CYS A 15 4.62 -7.94 -8.40
CA CYS A 15 3.43 -7.46 -7.70
C CYS A 15 3.54 -5.97 -7.36
N ILE A 16 4.73 -5.53 -6.94
CA ILE A 16 5.01 -4.11 -6.69
C ILE A 16 4.82 -3.29 -7.97
N LYS A 17 5.27 -3.80 -9.13
CA LYS A 17 5.04 -3.15 -10.43
C LYS A 17 3.56 -3.07 -10.80
N SER A 18 2.76 -4.08 -10.46
CA SER A 18 1.32 -4.08 -10.73
C SER A 18 0.53 -3.12 -9.84
N VAL A 19 0.88 -3.02 -8.55
CA VAL A 19 0.19 -2.11 -7.61
C VAL A 19 0.65 -0.65 -7.74
N LYS A 20 1.87 -0.44 -8.24
CA LYS A 20 2.47 0.88 -8.42
C LYS A 20 1.57 1.92 -9.10
N PRO A 21 0.97 1.67 -10.28
CA PRO A 21 0.12 2.68 -10.91
C PRO A 21 -1.10 3.07 -10.06
N PHE A 22 -1.67 2.13 -9.30
CA PHE A 22 -2.81 2.39 -8.43
C PHE A 22 -2.42 3.25 -7.22
N LEU A 23 -1.29 2.93 -6.57
CA LEU A 23 -0.78 3.73 -5.45
C LEU A 23 -0.22 5.09 -5.89
N ASP A 24 0.48 5.15 -7.03
CA ASP A 24 0.97 6.42 -7.59
C ASP A 24 -0.19 7.35 -7.95
N GLU A 25 -1.35 6.81 -8.37
CA GLU A 25 -2.57 7.58 -8.65
C GLU A 25 -3.30 8.00 -7.37
N ALA A 26 -3.48 7.09 -6.42
CA ALA A 26 -4.24 7.34 -5.18
C ALA A 26 -3.51 8.26 -4.20
N VAL A 27 -2.20 8.05 -3.98
CA VAL A 27 -1.45 8.78 -2.94
C VAL A 27 -0.25 9.54 -3.47
N GLY A 28 0.03 9.43 -4.77
CA GLY A 28 1.20 10.06 -5.39
C GLY A 28 2.44 9.18 -5.36
N LYS A 29 3.29 9.41 -6.35
CA LYS A 29 4.59 8.74 -6.46
C LYS A 29 5.49 9.12 -5.29
N ASP A 30 6.25 8.15 -4.78
CA ASP A 30 7.18 8.28 -3.64
C ASP A 30 6.51 8.50 -2.27
N ASN A 31 5.17 8.49 -2.20
CA ASN A 31 4.40 8.57 -0.95
C ASN A 31 4.04 7.20 -0.36
N TRP A 32 4.55 6.11 -0.93
CA TRP A 32 4.26 4.76 -0.45
C TRP A 32 5.48 3.85 -0.59
N LYS A 33 5.55 2.82 0.27
CA LYS A 33 6.62 1.83 0.26
C LYS A 33 6.11 0.49 0.77
N VAL A 34 6.41 -0.58 0.03
CA VAL A 34 6.19 -1.96 0.49
C VAL A 34 7.47 -2.52 1.09
N ASP A 35 7.41 -2.95 2.33
CA ASP A 35 8.45 -3.72 2.99
C ASP A 35 8.19 -5.22 2.82
N THR A 36 8.84 -5.81 1.81
CA THR A 36 8.76 -7.25 1.57
C THR A 36 9.69 -8.06 2.48
N SER A 37 10.54 -7.41 3.28
CA SER A 37 11.40 -8.09 4.25
C SER A 37 10.62 -8.43 5.53
N ASP A 38 9.63 -7.62 5.90
CA ASP A 38 8.69 -7.93 6.98
C ASP A 38 7.82 -9.14 6.61
N GLU A 39 7.58 -10.05 7.56
CA GLU A 39 6.72 -11.22 7.35
C GLU A 39 5.26 -10.83 7.05
N ARG A 40 4.83 -9.65 7.51
CA ARG A 40 3.50 -9.08 7.30
C ARG A 40 3.38 -8.32 5.98
N LYS A 41 4.46 -8.15 5.22
CA LYS A 41 4.49 -7.39 3.96
C LYS A 41 3.86 -6.02 4.13
N VAL A 42 4.51 -5.20 4.95
CA VAL A 42 3.95 -3.93 5.42
C VAL A 42 4.01 -2.90 4.29
N LEU A 43 2.87 -2.34 3.93
CA LEU A 43 2.76 -1.15 3.10
C LEU A 43 2.69 0.06 4.02
N THR A 44 3.63 1.00 3.86
CA THR A 44 3.62 2.30 4.51
C THR A 44 3.22 3.35 3.49
N VAL A 45 2.25 4.20 3.82
CA VAL A 45 1.73 5.26 2.96
C VAL A 45 1.73 6.57 3.71
N THR A 46 2.27 7.61 3.10
CA THR A 46 2.31 8.97 3.63
C THR A 46 1.40 9.84 2.77
N THR A 47 0.18 10.07 3.23
CA THR A 47 -0.83 10.82 2.45
C THR A 47 -1.63 11.75 3.36
N THR A 48 -2.39 12.66 2.74
CA THR A 48 -3.48 13.39 3.41
C THR A 48 -4.85 12.76 3.14
N GLU A 49 -4.92 11.84 2.18
CA GLU A 49 -6.14 11.09 1.84
C GLU A 49 -6.55 10.13 2.97
N ASP A 50 -7.79 9.67 2.88
CA ASP A 50 -8.35 8.69 3.80
C ASP A 50 -7.78 7.29 3.57
N GLU A 51 -7.79 6.47 4.63
CA GLU A 51 -7.31 5.09 4.56
C GLU A 51 -8.12 4.22 3.59
N GLU A 52 -9.40 4.55 3.38
CA GLU A 52 -10.29 3.84 2.46
C GLU A 52 -9.78 3.92 1.02
N GLU A 53 -9.30 5.08 0.58
CA GLU A 53 -8.72 5.27 -0.76
C GLU A 53 -7.51 4.37 -0.99
N VAL A 54 -6.63 4.27 0.02
CA VAL A 54 -5.46 3.40 -0.04
C VAL A 54 -5.88 1.93 -0.11
N VAL A 55 -6.91 1.56 0.66
CA VAL A 55 -7.45 0.20 0.69
C VAL A 55 -8.08 -0.17 -0.64
N GLU A 56 -8.88 0.72 -1.24
CA GLU A 56 -9.49 0.52 -2.54
C GLU A 56 -8.42 0.38 -3.63
N ALA A 57 -7.43 1.27 -3.70
CA ALA A 57 -6.36 1.22 -4.71
C ALA A 57 -5.61 -0.12 -4.72
N VAL A 58 -5.30 -0.67 -3.54
CA VAL A 58 -4.61 -1.96 -3.43
C VAL A 58 -5.54 -3.13 -3.73
N THR A 59 -6.82 -3.02 -3.41
CA THR A 59 -7.83 -4.04 -3.71
C THR A 59 -8.12 -4.09 -5.21
N ASP A 60 -8.22 -2.94 -5.90
CA ASP A 60 -8.40 -2.82 -7.35
C ASP A 60 -7.21 -3.41 -8.12
N ALA A 61 -6.01 -3.27 -7.56
CA ALA A 61 -4.80 -3.94 -8.07
C ALA A 61 -4.82 -5.48 -7.88
N GLY A 62 -5.84 -6.03 -7.21
CA GLY A 62 -6.02 -7.47 -6.98
C GLY A 62 -5.29 -8.02 -5.74
N PHE A 63 -4.90 -7.15 -4.80
CA PHE A 63 -4.18 -7.53 -3.59
C PHE A 63 -5.04 -7.42 -2.34
N LYS A 64 -4.64 -8.14 -1.29
CA LYS A 64 -5.27 -8.02 0.02
C LYS A 64 -4.54 -6.96 0.83
N ILE A 65 -5.30 -6.12 1.49
CA ILE A 65 -4.81 -5.05 2.35
C ILE A 65 -5.66 -5.00 3.61
N GLN A 66 -5.02 -4.77 4.75
CA GLN A 66 -5.68 -4.57 6.03
C GLN A 66 -4.89 -3.56 6.84
N LYS A 67 -5.57 -2.61 7.49
CA LYS A 67 -4.91 -1.67 8.40
C LYS A 67 -4.18 -2.42 9.51
N LEU A 68 -2.94 -2.02 9.74
CA LEU A 68 -2.18 -2.43 10.92
C LEU A 68 -2.44 -1.38 11.99
N GLU A 69 -3.42 -1.66 12.84
CA GLU A 69 -3.55 -0.97 14.12
C GLU A 69 -2.46 -1.52 15.04
N GLU A 70 -1.71 -0.63 15.70
CA GLU A 70 -0.72 -0.99 16.73
C GLU A 70 -1.38 -1.46 18.02
#